data_AF-A0A4Q5UZV8-F1
#
_entry.id   AF-A0A4Q5UZV8-F1
#
_cell.length_a   1.000
_cell.length_b   1.000
_cell.length_c   1.000
_cell.angle_alpha   90.00
_cell.angle_beta   90.00
_cell.angle_gamma   90.00
#
_symmetry.space_group_name_H-M   'P 1'
#
loop_
_entity.id
_entity.type
_entity.pdbx_description
1 polymer ?
#
loop_
_entity_poly.entity_id
_entity_poly.type
_entity_poly.pdbx_seq_one_letter_code
_entity_poly.pdbx_strand_id
1 'polypeptide(L)'
;MSSYSSICICAFILSMVNEAFRPANATAIAHYSNKKNRTQSFSLVRLAINLGFGVGIGVGGLLASIDYHLLFWVDGCTNVVAALTLLVILPKVTLEQQKKPQEEQSPDVTMKEDRSALKDRDFLFFLIFVVLFGICFFQVFTTVPIFMKENLMLKESLIGIVMAMNGLVIALFEMLIVYKLEGRRPYLYLISLGTVLMAVAFLFLDIPLANGFVVALLAVFILTIAEMVAMPFMNSYYISRSPEKKRGQYAGFYTMAWSVAQVVGSSAGAILAQKMGFLHLWWVVACLCLLAAGGFYWLLLKKIKLA
;
A
#
# COMPACT_ATOMS: atom_id res chain seq x y z
N MET A 1 28.88 6.88 13.64
CA MET A 1 29.00 6.12 12.36
C MET A 1 29.24 7.14 11.26
N SER A 2 30.40 7.13 10.60
CA SER A 2 30.82 8.23 9.73
C SER A 2 31.31 7.80 8.34
N SER A 3 31.41 6.49 8.06
CA SER A 3 31.80 5.99 6.73
C SER A 3 30.57 5.69 5.90
N TYR A 4 30.53 6.16 4.65
CA TYR A 4 29.48 5.88 3.67
C TYR A 4 29.13 4.39 3.61
N SER A 5 30.14 3.52 3.51
CA SER A 5 29.93 2.07 3.44
C SER A 5 29.26 1.52 4.70
N SER A 6 29.59 2.06 5.88
CA SER A 6 28.94 1.64 7.14
C SER A 6 27.47 2.04 7.20
N ILE A 7 27.12 3.21 6.64
CA ILE A 7 25.73 3.68 6.54
C ILE A 7 24.95 2.80 5.57
N CYS A 8 25.52 2.48 4.41
CA CYS A 8 24.88 1.60 3.42
C CYS A 8 24.61 0.20 3.99
N ILE A 9 25.58 -0.40 4.68
CA ILE A 9 25.41 -1.72 5.31
C ILE A 9 24.30 -1.68 6.36
N CYS A 10 24.28 -0.65 7.21
CA CYS A 10 23.27 -0.55 8.26
C CYS A 10 21.88 -0.26 7.70
N ALA A 11 21.76 0.62 6.69
CA ALA A 11 20.52 0.87 5.98
C ALA A 11 19.99 -0.40 5.29
N PHE A 12 20.87 -1.21 4.70
CA PHE A 12 20.50 -2.49 4.12
C PHE A 12 19.96 -3.47 5.18
N ILE A 13 20.69 -3.65 6.30
CA ILE A 13 20.26 -4.55 7.39
C ILE A 13 18.92 -4.07 7.97
N LEU A 14 18.79 -2.78 8.25
CA LEU A 14 17.55 -2.18 8.76
C LEU A 14 16.38 -2.41 7.81
N SER A 15 16.59 -2.17 6.50
CA SER A 15 15.56 -2.38 5.48
C SER A 15 15.15 -3.85 5.37
N MET A 16 16.13 -4.77 5.42
CA MET A 16 15.88 -6.21 5.38
C MET A 16 15.02 -6.66 6.58
N VAL A 17 15.32 -6.17 7.78
CA VAL A 17 14.55 -6.48 9.00
C VAL A 17 13.15 -5.87 8.93
N ASN A 18 13.02 -4.62 8.48
CA ASN A 18 11.73 -3.94 8.35
C ASN A 18 10.81 -4.64 7.33
N GLU A 19 11.36 -5.03 6.18
CA GLU A 19 10.59 -5.75 5.15
C GLU A 19 10.18 -7.16 5.58
N ALA A 20 10.95 -7.82 6.46
CA ALA A 20 10.55 -9.11 7.05
C ALA A 20 9.33 -8.98 7.99
N PHE A 21 9.08 -7.80 8.57
CA PHE A 21 7.95 -7.56 9.47
C PHE A 21 6.61 -7.50 8.74
N ARG A 22 6.55 -6.95 7.52
CA ARG A 22 5.30 -6.79 6.74
C ARG A 22 4.51 -8.10 6.55
N PRO A 23 5.09 -9.22 6.05
CA PRO A 23 4.36 -10.47 5.89
C PRO A 23 3.95 -11.08 7.23
N ALA A 24 4.78 -10.94 8.28
CA ALA A 24 4.45 -11.41 9.64
C ALA A 24 3.28 -10.61 10.25
N ASN A 25 3.24 -9.29 10.03
CA ASN A 25 2.15 -8.46 10.48
C ASN A 25 0.84 -8.79 9.74
N ALA A 26 0.90 -8.98 8.42
CA ALA A 26 -0.28 -9.34 7.64
C ALA A 26 -0.88 -10.71 8.04
N THR A 27 -0.02 -11.70 8.33
CA THR A 27 -0.49 -13.01 8.83
C THR A 27 -1.06 -12.91 10.24
N ALA A 28 -0.46 -12.10 11.12
CA ALA A 28 -0.98 -11.84 12.46
C ALA A 28 -2.36 -11.16 12.39
N ILE A 29 -2.53 -10.12 11.57
CA ILE A 29 -3.82 -9.47 11.34
C ILE A 29 -4.85 -10.50 10.86
N ALA A 30 -4.48 -11.36 9.91
CA ALA A 30 -5.38 -12.40 9.40
C ALA A 30 -5.75 -13.48 10.43
N HIS A 31 -4.88 -13.74 11.42
CA HIS A 31 -5.09 -14.71 12.50
C HIS A 31 -5.99 -14.15 13.60
N TYR A 32 -5.77 -12.89 13.99
CA TYR A 32 -6.55 -12.22 15.04
C TYR A 32 -7.84 -11.55 14.54
N SER A 33 -8.05 -11.48 13.22
CA SER A 33 -9.31 -11.03 12.62
C SER A 33 -10.14 -12.20 12.09
N ASN A 34 -11.45 -12.02 12.10
CA ASN A 34 -12.40 -12.94 11.48
C ASN A 34 -12.82 -12.43 10.09
N LYS A 35 -13.50 -13.28 9.31
CA LYS A 35 -13.83 -12.98 7.90
C LYS A 35 -14.61 -11.66 7.72
N LYS A 36 -15.40 -11.25 8.73
CA LYS A 36 -16.24 -10.05 8.70
C LYS A 36 -15.47 -8.75 8.97
N ASN A 37 -14.44 -8.79 9.82
CA ASN A 37 -13.72 -7.58 10.24
C ASN A 37 -12.28 -7.47 9.69
N ARG A 38 -11.86 -8.42 8.84
CA ARG A 38 -10.50 -8.47 8.29
C ARG A 38 -10.10 -7.20 7.54
N THR A 39 -10.93 -6.73 6.62
CA THR A 39 -10.64 -5.52 5.83
C THR A 39 -10.60 -4.28 6.71
N GLN A 40 -11.50 -4.20 7.69
CA GLN A 40 -11.50 -3.14 8.72
C GLN A 40 -10.22 -3.18 9.57
N SER A 41 -9.72 -4.37 9.89
CA SER A 41 -8.47 -4.56 10.63
C SER A 41 -7.26 -4.05 9.84
N PHE A 42 -7.21 -4.30 8.52
CA PHE A 42 -6.19 -3.71 7.64
C PHE A 42 -6.30 -2.18 7.60
N SER A 43 -7.51 -1.63 7.54
CA SER A 43 -7.72 -0.18 7.57
C SER A 43 -7.32 0.46 8.89
N LEU A 44 -7.51 -0.21 10.03
CA LEU A 44 -7.00 0.26 11.33
C LEU A 44 -5.47 0.32 11.35
N VAL A 45 -4.80 -0.66 10.77
CA VAL A 45 -3.34 -0.65 10.65
C VAL A 45 -2.88 0.48 9.73
N ARG A 46 -3.56 0.69 8.60
CA ARG A 46 -3.26 1.82 7.71
C ARG A 46 -3.52 3.17 8.37
N LEU A 47 -4.58 3.30 9.17
CA LEU A 47 -4.84 4.47 9.99
C LEU A 47 -3.67 4.75 10.94
N ALA A 48 -3.22 3.75 11.70
CA ALA A 48 -2.09 3.88 12.60
C ALA A 48 -0.80 4.28 11.87
N ILE A 49 -0.53 3.70 10.69
CA ILE A 49 0.62 4.06 9.85
C ILE A 49 0.54 5.52 9.38
N ASN A 50 -0.62 6.00 8.91
CA ASN A 50 -0.79 7.37 8.44
C ASN A 50 -0.67 8.40 9.56
N LEU A 51 -1.23 8.10 10.74
CA LEU A 51 -1.04 8.92 11.93
C LEU A 51 0.44 8.95 12.35
N GLY A 52 1.11 7.78 12.31
CA GLY A 52 2.54 7.64 12.56
C GLY A 52 3.39 8.48 11.61
N PHE A 53 3.08 8.48 10.31
CA PHE A 53 3.76 9.35 9.34
C PHE A 53 3.56 10.83 9.65
N GLY A 54 2.31 11.25 9.92
CA GLY A 54 2.00 12.64 10.22
C GLY A 54 2.73 13.16 11.48
N VAL A 55 2.61 12.43 12.59
CA VAL A 55 3.28 12.78 13.85
C VAL A 55 4.80 12.65 13.70
N GLY A 56 5.27 11.60 13.02
CA GLY A 56 6.69 11.30 12.81
C GLY A 56 7.42 12.38 12.02
N ILE A 57 6.81 12.93 10.96
CA ILE A 57 7.42 14.04 10.19
C ILE A 57 7.53 15.30 11.08
N GLY A 58 6.48 15.63 11.83
CA GLY A 58 6.47 16.82 12.71
C GLY A 58 7.51 16.71 13.83
N VAL A 59 7.50 15.60 14.57
CA VAL A 59 8.47 15.33 15.65
C VAL A 59 9.88 15.18 15.08
N GLY A 60 10.05 14.50 13.95
CA GLY A 60 11.33 14.31 13.29
C GLY A 60 11.97 15.63 12.85
N GLY A 61 11.20 16.55 12.27
CA GLY A 61 11.67 17.88 11.92
C GLY A 61 12.12 18.70 13.14
N LEU A 62 11.35 18.64 14.23
CA LEU A 62 11.71 19.30 15.49
C LEU A 62 13.01 18.73 16.08
N LEU A 63 13.12 17.40 16.17
CA LEU A 63 14.32 16.74 16.70
C LEU A 63 15.55 17.06 15.85
N ALA A 64 15.42 17.00 14.51
CA ALA A 64 16.51 17.32 13.59
C ALA A 64 16.99 18.78 13.72
N SER A 65 16.10 19.71 14.09
CA SER A 65 16.46 21.12 14.32
C SER A 65 17.28 21.34 15.59
N ILE A 66 17.21 20.41 16.55
CA ILE A 66 17.95 20.46 17.83
C ILE A 66 19.27 19.69 17.67
N ASP A 67 19.19 18.41 17.32
CA ASP A 67 20.33 17.53 17.06
C ASP A 67 19.89 16.36 16.17
N TYR A 68 20.56 16.19 15.03
CA TYR A 68 20.27 15.13 14.08
C TYR A 68 20.43 13.71 14.68
N HIS A 69 21.28 13.54 15.70
CA HIS A 69 21.42 12.26 16.40
C HIS A 69 20.17 11.86 17.19
N LEU A 70 19.38 12.83 17.66
CA LEU A 70 18.13 12.55 18.39
C LEU A 70 17.13 11.81 17.51
N LEU A 71 17.18 12.00 16.19
CA LEU A 71 16.31 11.29 15.25
C LEU A 71 16.46 9.77 15.40
N PHE A 72 17.72 9.30 15.48
CA PHE A 72 18.03 7.88 15.61
C PHE A 72 17.76 7.33 17.01
N TRP A 73 18.05 8.10 18.06
CA TRP A 73 17.79 7.66 19.43
C TRP A 73 16.29 7.55 19.72
N VAL A 74 15.50 8.55 19.33
CA VAL A 74 14.05 8.53 19.53
C VAL A 74 13.41 7.43 18.68
N ASP A 75 13.78 7.30 17.40
CA ASP A 75 13.28 6.21 16.55
C ASP A 75 13.63 4.82 17.13
N GLY A 76 14.87 4.61 17.55
CA GLY A 76 15.30 3.36 18.18
C GLY A 76 14.52 3.05 19.46
N CYS A 77 14.39 4.03 20.37
CA CYS A 77 13.64 3.86 21.62
C CYS A 77 12.16 3.57 21.37
N THR A 78 11.51 4.28 20.45
CA THR A 78 10.10 4.05 20.14
C THR A 78 9.86 2.67 19.51
N ASN A 79 10.75 2.19 18.63
CA ASN A 79 10.70 0.84 18.09
C ASN A 79 10.87 -0.24 19.17
N VAL A 80 11.78 -0.05 20.13
CA VAL A 80 11.94 -0.96 21.27
C VAL A 80 10.67 -0.98 22.14
N VAL A 81 10.10 0.18 22.44
CA VAL A 81 8.84 0.26 23.20
C VAL A 81 7.70 -0.42 22.45
N ALA A 82 7.60 -0.24 21.13
CA ALA A 82 6.59 -0.90 20.31
C ALA A 82 6.78 -2.43 20.32
N ALA A 83 8.02 -2.92 20.20
CA ALA A 83 8.33 -4.35 20.26
C ALA A 83 7.96 -4.96 21.63
N LEU A 84 8.31 -4.29 22.74
CA LEU A 84 7.95 -4.72 24.08
C LEU A 84 6.42 -4.72 24.28
N THR A 85 5.73 -3.69 23.78
CA THR A 85 4.28 -3.59 23.83
C THR A 85 3.62 -4.74 23.08
N LEU A 86 4.10 -5.09 21.89
CA LEU A 86 3.62 -6.26 21.15
C LEU A 86 3.86 -7.57 21.93
N LEU A 87 5.02 -7.73 22.59
CA LEU A 87 5.31 -8.93 23.39
C LEU A 87 4.39 -9.09 24.61
N VAL A 88 3.94 -7.98 25.20
CA VAL A 88 3.07 -7.99 26.39
C VAL A 88 1.59 -8.12 26.02
N ILE A 89 1.14 -7.38 25.00
CA ILE A 89 -0.29 -7.28 24.64
C ILE A 89 -0.72 -8.44 23.75
N LEU A 90 0.12 -8.87 22.81
CA LEU A 90 -0.29 -9.87 21.83
C LEU A 90 -0.40 -11.23 22.53
N PRO A 91 -1.55 -11.93 22.43
CA PRO A 91 -1.70 -13.25 23.05
C PRO A 91 -0.58 -14.20 22.57
N LYS A 92 0.00 -14.96 23.49
CA LYS A 92 0.99 -15.97 23.12
C LYS A 92 0.31 -17.04 22.27
N VAL A 93 0.64 -17.10 20.99
CA VAL A 93 0.20 -18.19 20.12
C VAL A 93 1.02 -19.42 20.48
N THR A 94 0.36 -20.45 21.00
CA THR A 94 1.04 -21.71 21.32
C THR A 94 1.44 -22.41 20.02
N LEU A 95 2.58 -23.11 19.98
CA LEU A 95 3.00 -23.91 18.82
C LEU A 95 1.91 -24.90 18.36
N GLU A 96 1.04 -25.35 19.27
CA GLU A 96 -0.14 -26.16 18.96
C GLU A 96 -1.23 -25.39 18.20
N GLN A 97 -1.46 -24.11 18.50
CA GLN A 97 -2.41 -23.25 17.78
C GLN A 97 -1.88 -22.86 16.39
N GLN A 98 -0.57 -22.84 16.19
CA GLN A 98 0.04 -22.69 14.86
C GLN A 98 -0.10 -23.96 14.01
N LYS A 99 -0.22 -25.14 14.64
CA LYS A 99 -0.36 -26.44 13.98
C LYS A 99 -1.80 -26.90 13.78
N LYS A 100 -2.72 -26.55 14.70
CA LYS A 100 -4.15 -26.88 14.59
C LYS A 100 -4.79 -25.99 13.53
N PRO A 101 -5.31 -26.55 12.43
CA PRO A 101 -6.26 -25.82 11.58
C PRO A 101 -7.42 -25.35 12.47
N GLN A 102 -7.89 -24.12 12.29
CA GLN A 102 -9.22 -23.79 12.79
C GLN A 102 -10.21 -24.66 12.01
N GLU A 103 -10.61 -25.78 12.58
CA GLU A 103 -11.79 -26.54 12.19
C GLU A 103 -13.05 -25.70 12.50
N GLU A 104 -13.23 -24.57 11.81
CA GLU A 104 -14.56 -24.00 11.67
C GLU A 104 -15.31 -24.82 10.63
N GLN A 105 -16.05 -25.80 11.17
CA GLN A 105 -17.15 -26.52 10.54
C GLN A 105 -17.95 -25.58 9.62
N SER A 106 -17.73 -25.71 8.32
CA SER A 106 -18.68 -25.26 7.30
C SER A 106 -18.72 -26.35 6.23
N PRO A 107 -19.89 -26.93 5.91
CA PRO A 107 -19.98 -28.07 4.99
C PRO A 107 -19.69 -27.74 3.51
N ASP A 108 -19.27 -26.52 3.19
CA ASP A 108 -19.29 -25.99 1.82
C ASP A 108 -17.96 -25.36 1.37
N VAL A 109 -16.87 -25.63 2.08
CA VAL A 109 -15.53 -25.26 1.61
C VAL A 109 -14.86 -26.53 1.09
N THR A 110 -15.12 -26.84 -0.18
CA THR A 110 -14.22 -27.67 -1.00
C THR A 110 -12.80 -27.30 -0.61
N MET A 111 -12.05 -28.27 -0.07
CA MET A 111 -10.67 -28.12 0.37
C MET A 111 -9.95 -27.18 -0.58
N LYS A 112 -9.66 -25.94 -0.15
CA LYS A 112 -8.74 -25.08 -0.91
C LYS A 112 -7.45 -25.86 -0.88
N GLU A 113 -7.14 -26.54 -1.98
CA GLU A 113 -5.96 -27.37 -2.13
C GLU A 113 -4.76 -26.62 -1.52
N ASP A 114 -3.86 -27.35 -0.87
CA ASP A 114 -2.59 -26.83 -0.34
C ASP A 114 -1.64 -26.44 -1.50
N ARG A 115 -2.13 -25.58 -2.38
CA ARG A 115 -1.46 -25.04 -3.55
C ARG A 115 -0.51 -23.96 -3.07
N SER A 116 0.78 -24.24 -3.25
CA SER A 116 1.84 -23.24 -3.20
C SER A 116 1.45 -21.99 -4.00
N ALA A 117 1.80 -20.82 -3.48
CA ALA A 117 1.53 -19.54 -4.14
C ALA A 117 2.03 -19.50 -5.59
N LEU A 118 3.17 -20.15 -5.88
CA LEU A 118 3.76 -20.25 -7.22
C LEU A 118 2.95 -21.11 -8.19
N LYS A 119 2.06 -21.98 -7.69
CA LYS A 119 1.18 -22.82 -8.51
C LYS A 119 -0.21 -22.18 -8.69
N ASP A 120 -0.53 -21.16 -7.91
CA ASP A 120 -1.78 -20.43 -8.02
C ASP A 120 -1.70 -19.37 -9.14
N ARG A 121 -2.09 -19.77 -10.35
CA ARG A 121 -2.02 -18.92 -11.55
C ARG A 121 -2.80 -17.62 -11.42
N ASP A 122 -4.00 -17.64 -10.83
CA ASP A 122 -4.79 -16.41 -10.69
C ASP A 122 -4.17 -15.46 -9.66
N PHE A 123 -3.52 -16.00 -8.63
CA PHE A 123 -2.73 -15.21 -7.70
C PHE A 123 -1.51 -14.59 -8.38
N LEU A 124 -0.79 -15.34 -9.24
CA LEU A 124 0.33 -14.77 -10.01
C LEU A 124 -0.12 -13.67 -10.97
N PHE A 125 -1.23 -13.84 -11.69
CA PHE A 125 -1.80 -12.76 -12.51
C PHE A 125 -2.21 -11.55 -11.65
N PHE A 126 -2.82 -11.80 -10.48
CA PHE A 126 -3.13 -10.74 -9.54
C PHE A 126 -1.87 -9.97 -9.12
N LEU A 127 -0.76 -10.65 -8.82
CA LEU A 127 0.51 -10.00 -8.49
C LEU A 127 1.04 -9.14 -9.63
N ILE A 128 0.94 -9.59 -10.88
CA ILE A 128 1.34 -8.78 -12.05
C ILE A 128 0.54 -7.47 -12.08
N PHE A 129 -0.77 -7.53 -11.88
CA PHE A 129 -1.61 -6.33 -11.85
C PHE A 129 -1.36 -5.46 -10.61
N VAL A 130 -0.99 -6.06 -9.47
CA VAL A 130 -0.51 -5.31 -8.29
C VAL A 130 0.81 -4.59 -8.58
N VAL A 131 1.75 -5.21 -9.31
CA VAL A 131 2.99 -4.55 -9.74
C VAL A 131 2.66 -3.35 -10.62
N LEU A 132 1.78 -3.50 -11.62
CA LEU A 132 1.36 -2.41 -12.49
C LEU A 132 0.68 -1.28 -11.71
N PHE A 133 -0.25 -1.62 -10.81
CA PHE A 133 -0.87 -0.66 -9.91
C PHE A 133 0.18 0.07 -9.07
N GLY A 134 1.12 -0.67 -8.47
CA GLY A 134 2.17 -0.11 -7.63
C GLY A 134 3.09 0.83 -8.40
N ILE A 135 3.50 0.47 -9.62
CA ILE A 135 4.33 1.33 -10.49
C ILE A 135 3.69 2.70 -10.69
N CYS A 136 2.37 2.72 -10.88
CA CYS A 136 1.58 3.94 -11.01
C CYS A 136 1.45 4.65 -9.66
N PHE A 137 1.13 3.92 -8.59
CA PHE A 137 0.95 4.47 -7.25
C PHE A 137 2.23 5.15 -6.72
N PHE A 138 3.41 4.59 -6.96
CA PHE A 138 4.65 5.20 -6.46
C PHE A 138 4.99 6.54 -7.11
N GLN A 139 4.38 6.89 -8.26
CA GLN A 139 4.51 8.22 -8.86
C GLN A 139 4.05 9.34 -7.92
N VAL A 140 3.11 9.04 -7.03
CA VAL A 140 2.56 9.96 -6.03
C VAL A 140 3.64 10.54 -5.13
N PHE A 141 4.64 9.73 -4.79
CA PHE A 141 5.72 10.15 -3.89
C PHE A 141 6.96 10.64 -4.64
N THR A 142 7.03 10.44 -5.95
CA THR A 142 8.22 10.74 -6.76
C THR A 142 7.95 11.84 -7.78
N THR A 143 7.21 11.55 -8.85
CA THR A 143 7.02 12.44 -9.99
C THR A 143 5.93 13.49 -9.75
N VAL A 144 4.89 13.19 -8.98
CA VAL A 144 3.80 14.13 -8.68
C VAL A 144 4.30 15.39 -7.93
N PRO A 145 5.11 15.29 -6.86
CA PRO A 145 5.68 16.47 -6.22
C PRO A 145 6.60 17.28 -7.13
N ILE A 146 7.36 16.60 -8.00
CA ILE A 146 8.23 17.26 -8.99
C ILE A 146 7.38 18.04 -9.99
N PHE A 147 6.32 17.44 -10.52
CA PHE A 147 5.36 18.11 -11.41
C PHE A 147 4.71 19.33 -10.75
N MET A 148 4.30 19.22 -9.49
CA MET A 148 3.75 20.34 -8.74
C MET A 148 4.73 21.51 -8.62
N LYS A 149 6.03 21.21 -8.47
CA LYS A 149 7.09 22.22 -8.38
C LYS A 149 7.42 22.83 -9.75
N GLU A 150 7.61 22.00 -10.77
CA GLU A 150 8.13 22.42 -12.08
C GLU A 150 7.05 22.91 -13.04
N ASN A 151 5.88 22.28 -13.07
CA ASN A 151 4.81 22.59 -14.03
C ASN A 151 3.70 23.44 -13.41
N LEU A 152 3.34 23.17 -12.15
CA LEU A 152 2.32 23.97 -11.44
C LEU A 152 2.92 25.15 -10.68
N MET A 153 4.26 25.31 -10.69
CA MET A 153 5.01 26.39 -10.06
C MET A 153 4.66 26.59 -8.57
N LEU A 154 4.34 25.50 -7.87
CA LEU A 154 3.99 25.54 -6.46
C LEU A 154 5.23 25.65 -5.58
N LYS A 155 5.09 26.45 -4.50
CA LYS A 155 6.08 26.50 -3.43
C LYS A 155 6.10 25.17 -2.67
N GLU A 156 7.26 24.81 -2.15
CA GLU A 156 7.47 23.55 -1.40
C GLU A 156 6.52 23.41 -0.20
N SER A 157 6.17 24.53 0.46
CA SER A 157 5.18 24.54 1.53
C SER A 157 3.78 24.10 1.08
N LEU A 158 3.34 24.53 -0.11
CA LEU A 158 2.04 24.14 -0.67
C LEU A 158 2.05 22.67 -1.10
N ILE A 159 3.15 22.18 -1.67
CA ILE A 159 3.33 20.77 -2.00
C ILE A 159 3.24 19.93 -0.72
N GLY A 160 3.93 20.36 0.34
CA GLY A 160 3.86 19.73 1.67
C GLY A 160 2.43 19.67 2.22
N ILE A 161 1.66 20.75 2.09
CA ILE A 161 0.24 20.78 2.50
C ILE A 161 -0.60 19.78 1.71
N VAL A 162 -0.45 19.74 0.38
CA VAL A 162 -1.21 18.82 -0.48
C VAL A 162 -0.86 17.36 -0.16
N MET A 163 0.42 17.05 0.03
CA MET A 163 0.87 15.70 0.38
C MET A 163 0.46 15.31 1.81
N ALA A 164 0.47 16.24 2.77
CA ALA A 164 -0.02 15.98 4.12
C ALA A 164 -1.54 15.74 4.15
N MET A 165 -2.29 16.43 3.29
CA MET A 165 -3.73 16.22 3.15
C MET A 165 -4.06 14.78 2.74
N ASN A 166 -3.27 14.16 1.86
CA ASN A 166 -3.46 12.74 1.49
C ASN A 166 -3.50 11.84 2.75
N GLY A 167 -2.47 11.89 3.59
CA GLY A 167 -2.42 11.09 4.81
C GLY A 167 -3.54 11.42 5.81
N LEU A 168 -3.90 12.70 5.95
CA LEU A 168 -5.01 13.13 6.81
C LEU A 168 -6.36 12.60 6.32
N VAL A 169 -6.64 12.69 5.01
CA VAL A 169 -7.88 12.18 4.41
C VAL A 169 -7.98 10.67 4.58
N ILE A 170 -6.88 9.94 4.41
CA ILE A 170 -6.84 8.50 4.66
C ILE A 170 -7.20 8.22 6.13
N ALA A 171 -6.53 8.90 7.06
CA ALA A 171 -6.78 8.69 8.49
C ALA A 171 -8.25 8.97 8.89
N LEU A 172 -8.87 9.99 8.32
CA LEU A 172 -10.24 10.37 8.67
C LEU A 172 -11.31 9.51 7.99
N PHE A 173 -11.09 9.12 6.72
CA PHE A 173 -12.17 8.59 5.88
C PHE A 173 -12.00 7.14 5.45
N GLU A 174 -10.81 6.55 5.53
CA GLU A 174 -10.58 5.19 5.02
C GLU A 174 -11.50 4.18 5.70
N MET A 175 -11.55 4.19 7.03
CA MET A 175 -12.35 3.25 7.80
C MET A 175 -13.85 3.36 7.46
N LEU A 176 -14.34 4.59 7.27
CA LEU A 176 -15.73 4.84 6.88
C LEU A 176 -16.05 4.30 5.48
N ILE A 177 -15.14 4.54 4.52
CA ILE A 177 -15.29 4.06 3.14
C ILE A 177 -15.27 2.53 3.11
N VAL A 178 -14.30 1.91 3.78
CA VAL A 178 -14.18 0.46 3.86
C VAL A 178 -15.40 -0.15 4.51
N TYR A 179 -15.86 0.37 5.65
CA TYR A 179 -17.09 -0.10 6.31
C TYR A 179 -18.31 -0.05 5.38
N LYS A 180 -18.46 1.01 4.57
CA LYS A 180 -19.58 1.15 3.64
C LYS A 180 -19.50 0.22 2.42
N LEU A 181 -18.30 -0.09 1.94
CA LEU A 181 -18.07 -0.88 0.73
C LEU A 181 -17.94 -2.38 1.00
N GLU A 182 -17.51 -2.76 2.21
CA GLU A 182 -17.33 -4.15 2.62
C GLU A 182 -18.62 -4.96 2.42
N GLY A 183 -18.50 -6.14 1.81
CA GLY A 183 -19.62 -7.03 1.55
C GLY A 183 -20.61 -6.59 0.46
N ARG A 184 -20.52 -5.37 -0.08
CA ARG A 184 -21.45 -4.89 -1.12
C ARG A 184 -21.08 -5.33 -2.54
N ARG A 185 -19.78 -5.48 -2.81
CA ARG A 185 -19.24 -5.87 -4.12
C ARG A 185 -18.04 -6.81 -3.94
N PRO A 186 -17.72 -7.65 -4.94
CA PRO A 186 -16.52 -8.48 -4.90
C PRO A 186 -15.23 -7.64 -4.77
N TYR A 187 -14.23 -8.12 -4.04
CA TYR A 187 -12.97 -7.38 -3.85
C TYR A 187 -12.31 -6.94 -5.16
N LEU A 188 -12.21 -7.82 -6.15
CA LEU A 188 -11.63 -7.50 -7.46
C LEU A 188 -12.37 -6.37 -8.21
N TYR A 189 -13.68 -6.22 -7.99
CA TYR A 189 -14.44 -5.11 -8.55
C TYR A 189 -14.02 -3.79 -7.92
N LEU A 190 -13.94 -3.74 -6.59
CA LEU A 190 -13.53 -2.53 -5.85
C LEU A 190 -12.08 -2.15 -6.16
N ILE A 191 -11.18 -3.13 -6.25
CA ILE A 191 -9.79 -2.92 -6.67
C ILE A 191 -9.73 -2.32 -8.08
N SER A 192 -10.49 -2.88 -9.03
CA SER A 192 -10.57 -2.37 -10.39
C SER A 192 -11.10 -0.92 -10.43
N LEU A 193 -12.19 -0.64 -9.70
CA LEU A 193 -12.77 0.70 -9.59
C LEU A 193 -11.78 1.72 -9.01
N GLY A 194 -11.11 1.38 -7.90
CA GLY A 194 -10.08 2.25 -7.32
C GLY A 194 -8.92 2.48 -8.30
N THR A 195 -8.53 1.46 -9.06
CA THR A 195 -7.49 1.59 -10.08
C THR A 195 -7.90 2.51 -11.24
N VAL A 196 -9.18 2.48 -11.67
CA VAL A 196 -9.71 3.43 -12.67
C VAL A 196 -9.71 4.86 -12.12
N LEU A 197 -10.12 5.05 -10.86
CA LEU A 197 -10.08 6.37 -10.21
C LEU A 197 -8.65 6.92 -10.14
N MET A 198 -7.65 6.06 -9.95
CA MET A 198 -6.25 6.45 -10.00
C MET A 198 -5.84 6.93 -11.40
N ALA A 199 -6.27 6.24 -12.46
CA ALA A 199 -6.04 6.69 -13.84
C ALA A 199 -6.64 8.09 -14.08
N VAL A 200 -7.88 8.31 -13.61
CA VAL A 200 -8.56 9.61 -13.71
C VAL A 200 -7.79 10.69 -12.95
N ALA A 201 -7.28 10.38 -11.75
CA ALA A 201 -6.50 11.33 -10.96
C ALA A 201 -5.21 11.79 -11.68
N PHE A 202 -4.50 10.87 -12.34
CA PHE A 202 -3.30 11.23 -13.12
C PHE A 202 -3.64 12.07 -14.36
N LEU A 203 -4.69 11.71 -15.10
CA LEU A 203 -5.14 12.53 -16.24
C LEU A 203 -5.65 13.91 -15.81
N PHE A 204 -6.19 14.03 -14.59
CA PHE A 204 -6.64 15.29 -14.05
C PHE A 204 -5.50 16.31 -13.86
N LEU A 205 -4.26 15.84 -13.67
CA LEU A 205 -3.09 16.72 -13.54
C LEU A 205 -2.79 17.53 -14.81
N ASP A 206 -3.23 17.06 -15.98
CA ASP A 206 -3.03 17.73 -17.27
C ASP A 206 -4.13 18.75 -17.61
N ILE A 207 -5.17 18.87 -16.79
CA ILE A 207 -6.24 19.82 -17.09
C ILE A 207 -5.71 21.26 -16.91
N PRO A 208 -5.80 22.11 -17.95
CA PRO A 208 -5.31 23.47 -17.90
C PRO A 208 -6.28 24.35 -17.10
N LEU A 209 -6.26 24.24 -15.77
CA LEU A 209 -6.90 25.22 -14.88
C LEU A 209 -5.94 26.37 -14.59
N ALA A 210 -6.50 27.58 -14.39
CA ALA A 210 -5.73 28.78 -14.08
C ALA A 210 -4.99 28.72 -12.73
N ASN A 211 -5.37 27.82 -11.82
CA ASN A 211 -4.77 27.69 -10.49
C ASN A 211 -4.17 26.30 -10.26
N GLY A 212 -2.84 26.19 -10.37
CA GLY A 212 -2.11 24.95 -10.17
C GLY A 212 -2.29 24.32 -8.77
N PHE A 213 -2.54 25.12 -7.74
CA PHE A 213 -2.80 24.58 -6.39
C PHE A 213 -4.12 23.81 -6.35
N VAL A 214 -5.16 24.31 -7.02
CA VAL A 214 -6.46 23.63 -7.08
C VAL A 214 -6.36 22.33 -7.87
N VAL A 215 -5.60 22.32 -8.97
CA VAL A 215 -5.31 21.09 -9.73
C VAL A 215 -4.64 20.04 -8.84
N ALA A 216 -3.55 20.43 -8.17
CA ALA A 216 -2.80 19.57 -7.26
C ALA A 216 -3.69 19.00 -6.15
N LEU A 217 -4.48 19.85 -5.51
CA LEU A 217 -5.36 19.49 -4.40
C LEU A 217 -6.42 18.46 -4.85
N LEU A 218 -7.12 18.72 -5.95
CA LEU A 218 -8.16 17.84 -6.47
C LEU A 218 -7.58 16.52 -6.99
N ALA A 219 -6.46 16.56 -7.73
CA ALA A 219 -5.81 15.36 -8.24
C ALA A 219 -5.34 14.44 -7.11
N VAL A 220 -4.74 14.99 -6.04
CA VAL A 220 -4.34 14.21 -4.88
C VAL A 220 -5.56 13.72 -4.09
N PHE A 221 -6.64 14.48 -4.00
CA PHE A 221 -7.87 14.05 -3.34
C PHE A 221 -8.54 12.86 -4.06
N ILE A 222 -8.92 13.04 -5.34
CA ILE A 222 -8.64 12.09 -6.43
C ILE A 222 -8.09 10.71 -6.07
N LEU A 223 -6.77 10.70 -6.17
CA LEU A 223 -5.86 9.63 -5.90
C LEU A 223 -6.02 9.04 -4.49
N THR A 224 -6.29 9.86 -3.49
CA THR A 224 -6.49 9.39 -2.11
C THR A 224 -7.73 8.51 -2.00
N ILE A 225 -8.82 8.88 -2.67
CA ILE A 225 -10.03 8.04 -2.75
C ILE A 225 -9.73 6.73 -3.48
N ALA A 226 -9.00 6.81 -4.59
CA ALA A 226 -8.57 5.64 -5.35
C ALA A 226 -7.79 4.64 -4.47
N GLU A 227 -6.84 5.15 -3.67
CA GLU A 227 -6.04 4.38 -2.72
C GLU A 227 -6.91 3.68 -1.66
N MET A 228 -7.82 4.42 -1.02
CA MET A 228 -8.72 3.90 0.01
C MET A 228 -9.67 2.81 -0.52
N VAL A 229 -10.05 2.88 -1.80
CA VAL A 229 -10.94 1.91 -2.45
C VAL A 229 -10.19 0.67 -2.97
N ALA A 230 -8.89 0.79 -3.29
CA ALA A 230 -8.13 -0.32 -3.85
C ALA A 230 -7.35 -1.11 -2.78
N MET A 231 -6.50 -0.46 -2.00
CA MET A 231 -5.46 -1.13 -1.21
C MET A 231 -5.97 -2.06 -0.09
N PRO A 232 -7.00 -1.68 0.71
CA PRO A 232 -7.53 -2.57 1.76
C PRO A 232 -8.10 -3.86 1.16
N PHE A 233 -8.74 -3.73 -0.01
CA PHE A 233 -9.35 -4.84 -0.72
C PHE A 233 -8.33 -5.71 -1.44
N MET A 234 -7.19 -5.17 -1.92
CA MET A 234 -6.06 -5.95 -2.41
C MET A 234 -5.52 -6.89 -1.32
N ASN A 235 -5.33 -6.35 -0.11
CA ASN A 235 -4.90 -7.15 1.04
C ASN A 235 -5.92 -8.25 1.37
N SER A 236 -7.19 -7.88 1.42
CA SER A 236 -8.29 -8.80 1.71
C SER A 236 -8.42 -9.90 0.66
N TYR A 237 -8.21 -9.57 -0.62
CA TYR A 237 -8.26 -10.53 -1.72
C TYR A 237 -7.19 -11.61 -1.59
N TYR A 238 -5.91 -11.25 -1.50
CA TYR A 238 -4.86 -12.28 -1.45
C TYR A 238 -4.97 -13.13 -0.19
N ILE A 239 -5.35 -12.54 0.95
CA ILE A 239 -5.53 -13.28 2.21
C ILE A 239 -6.72 -14.23 2.11
N SER A 240 -7.85 -13.77 1.56
CA SER A 240 -9.02 -14.63 1.34
C SER A 240 -8.73 -15.79 0.39
N ARG A 241 -7.79 -15.61 -0.54
CA ARG A 241 -7.37 -16.65 -1.49
C ARG A 241 -6.36 -17.62 -0.87
N SER A 242 -5.45 -17.13 -0.04
CA SER A 242 -4.38 -17.93 0.56
C SER A 242 -4.87 -19.02 1.53
N PRO A 243 -4.40 -20.27 1.39
CA PRO A 243 -4.60 -21.31 2.40
C PRO A 243 -3.95 -20.91 3.72
N GLU A 244 -4.54 -21.28 4.87
CA GLU A 244 -4.08 -20.84 6.20
C GLU A 244 -2.60 -21.15 6.43
N LYS A 245 -2.18 -22.38 6.09
CA LYS A 245 -0.80 -22.86 6.24
C LYS A 245 0.21 -22.18 5.30
N LYS A 246 -0.26 -21.50 4.25
CA LYS A 246 0.58 -20.84 3.24
C LYS A 246 0.40 -19.32 3.22
N ARG A 247 -0.35 -18.72 4.15
CA ARG A 247 -0.58 -17.26 4.21
C ARG A 247 0.73 -16.47 4.18
N GLY A 248 1.75 -16.89 4.92
CA GLY A 248 3.07 -16.24 4.92
C GLY A 248 3.73 -16.26 3.54
N GLN A 249 3.59 -17.34 2.78
CA GLN A 249 4.11 -17.43 1.42
C GLN A 249 3.41 -16.44 0.48
N TYR A 250 2.07 -16.38 0.52
CA TYR A 250 1.29 -15.43 -0.30
C TYR A 250 1.59 -13.98 0.10
N ALA A 251 1.68 -13.67 1.40
CA ALA A 251 2.04 -12.36 1.90
C ALA A 251 3.46 -11.95 1.49
N GLY A 252 4.41 -12.90 1.48
CA GLY A 252 5.77 -12.69 0.99
C GLY A 252 5.80 -12.31 -0.50
N PHE A 253 5.12 -13.07 -1.36
CA PHE A 253 5.03 -12.73 -2.79
C PHE A 253 4.31 -11.40 -3.05
N TYR A 254 3.26 -11.11 -2.27
CA TYR A 254 2.57 -9.82 -2.34
C TYR A 254 3.48 -8.66 -1.95
N THR A 255 4.28 -8.81 -0.89
CA THR A 255 5.25 -7.79 -0.47
C THR A 255 6.35 -7.60 -1.52
N MET A 256 6.87 -8.69 -2.10
CA MET A 256 7.85 -8.61 -3.20
C MET A 256 7.30 -7.88 -4.43
N ALA A 257 6.02 -8.06 -4.77
CA ALA A 257 5.38 -7.32 -5.85
C ALA A 257 5.39 -5.80 -5.59
N TRP A 258 5.13 -5.38 -4.34
CA TRP A 258 5.24 -3.98 -3.93
C TRP A 258 6.67 -3.45 -4.01
N SER A 259 7.67 -4.22 -3.57
CA SER A 259 9.09 -3.82 -3.66
C SER A 259 9.54 -3.64 -5.12
N VAL A 260 9.17 -4.56 -6.01
CA VAL A 260 9.46 -4.45 -7.45
C VAL A 260 8.80 -3.19 -8.02
N ALA A 261 7.53 -2.98 -7.70
CA ALA A 261 6.79 -1.80 -8.14
C ALA A 261 7.43 -0.49 -7.66
N GLN A 262 7.96 -0.45 -6.43
CA GLN A 262 8.63 0.72 -5.88
C GLN A 262 9.90 1.07 -6.63
N VAL A 263 10.77 0.08 -6.86
CA VAL A 263 12.05 0.27 -7.55
C VAL A 263 11.81 0.70 -9.00
N VAL A 264 10.94 -0.03 -9.71
CA VAL A 264 10.65 0.22 -11.12
C VAL A 264 9.87 1.52 -11.29
N GLY A 265 8.80 1.72 -10.52
CA GLY A 265 7.95 2.91 -10.63
C GLY A 265 8.70 4.19 -10.33
N SER A 266 9.40 4.26 -9.21
CA SER A 266 10.13 5.46 -8.80
C SER A 266 11.18 5.87 -9.84
N SER A 267 11.91 4.91 -10.40
CA SER A 267 12.98 5.17 -11.37
C SER A 267 12.45 5.46 -12.77
N ALA A 268 11.55 4.61 -13.27
CA ALA A 268 11.05 4.71 -14.64
C ALA A 268 10.21 5.97 -14.85
N GLY A 269 9.40 6.36 -13.86
CA GLY A 269 8.58 7.57 -13.93
C GLY A 269 9.42 8.84 -14.05
N ALA A 270 10.46 8.97 -13.23
CA ALA A 270 11.37 10.12 -13.28
C ALA A 270 12.12 10.21 -14.61
N ILE A 271 12.64 9.08 -15.12
CA ILE A 271 13.34 9.02 -16.42
C ILE A 271 12.39 9.40 -17.57
N LEU A 272 11.15 8.90 -17.53
CA LEU A 272 10.15 9.17 -18.55
C LEU A 272 9.74 10.66 -18.54
N ALA A 273 9.53 11.23 -17.35
CA ALA A 273 9.26 12.66 -17.18
C ALA A 273 10.38 13.52 -17.78
N GLN A 274 11.65 13.17 -17.48
CA GLN A 274 12.80 13.92 -17.96
C GLN A 274 12.95 13.87 -19.49
N LYS A 275 12.67 12.72 -20.13
CA LYS A 275 12.88 12.51 -21.57
C LYS A 275 11.70 12.93 -22.44
N MET A 276 10.47 12.70 -21.97
CA MET A 276 9.25 12.88 -22.77
C MET A 276 8.31 13.95 -22.19
N GLY A 277 8.61 14.48 -21.00
CA GLY A 277 7.76 15.44 -20.30
C GLY A 277 6.61 14.78 -19.54
N PHE A 278 6.01 15.57 -18.63
CA PHE A 278 4.97 15.09 -17.73
C PHE A 278 3.65 14.71 -18.42
N LEU A 279 3.28 15.41 -19.50
CA LEU A 279 2.09 15.07 -20.29
C LEU A 279 2.14 13.60 -20.74
N HIS A 280 3.24 13.18 -21.37
CA HIS A 280 3.40 11.79 -21.82
C HIS A 280 3.47 10.81 -20.65
N LEU A 281 4.09 11.19 -19.53
CA LEU A 281 4.11 10.38 -18.32
C LEU A 281 2.70 10.07 -17.84
N TRP A 282 1.83 11.08 -17.70
CA TRP A 282 0.48 10.89 -17.17
C TRP A 282 -0.38 10.02 -18.08
N TRP A 283 -0.27 10.15 -19.40
CA TRP A 283 -0.91 9.24 -20.35
C TRP A 283 -0.41 7.81 -20.23
N VAL A 284 0.90 7.60 -20.11
CA VAL A 284 1.48 6.25 -19.93
C VAL A 284 0.99 5.64 -18.61
N VAL A 285 1.03 6.41 -17.52
CA VAL A 285 0.57 5.95 -16.20
C VAL A 285 -0.92 5.65 -16.21
N ALA A 286 -1.74 6.48 -16.85
CA ALA A 286 -3.17 6.24 -16.99
C ALA A 286 -3.46 4.97 -17.80
N CYS A 287 -2.76 4.74 -18.90
CA CYS A 287 -2.86 3.51 -19.68
C CYS A 287 -2.46 2.28 -18.84
N LEU A 288 -1.37 2.34 -18.07
CA LEU A 288 -0.96 1.27 -17.16
C LEU A 288 -2.00 1.00 -16.07
N CYS A 289 -2.61 2.06 -15.52
CA CYS A 289 -3.71 1.93 -14.57
C CYS A 289 -4.91 1.22 -15.22
N LEU A 290 -5.32 1.62 -16.43
CA LEU A 290 -6.45 1.00 -17.14
C LEU A 290 -6.15 -0.47 -17.48
N LEU A 291 -4.92 -0.80 -17.84
CA LEU A 291 -4.49 -2.19 -18.05
C LEU A 291 -4.58 -3.00 -16.75
N ALA A 292 -4.10 -2.47 -15.62
CA ALA A 292 -4.21 -3.12 -14.32
C ALA A 292 -5.69 -3.29 -13.90
N ALA A 293 -6.51 -2.25 -14.06
CA ALA A 293 -7.94 -2.27 -13.77
C ALA A 293 -8.68 -3.32 -14.60
N GLY A 294 -8.40 -3.38 -15.91
CA GLY A 294 -8.92 -4.40 -16.82
C GLY A 294 -8.47 -5.80 -16.42
N GLY A 295 -7.23 -5.96 -15.97
CA GLY A 295 -6.69 -7.20 -15.43
C GLY A 295 -7.43 -7.70 -14.18
N PHE A 296 -7.65 -6.81 -13.20
CA PHE A 296 -8.42 -7.13 -12.00
C PHE A 296 -9.88 -7.50 -12.35
N TYR A 297 -10.50 -6.77 -13.28
CA TYR A 297 -11.85 -7.06 -13.74
C TYR A 297 -11.94 -8.37 -14.53
N TRP A 298 -10.94 -8.68 -15.36
CA TRP A 298 -10.85 -9.96 -16.05
C TRP A 298 -10.75 -11.14 -15.07
N LEU A 299 -9.94 -11.02 -14.01
CA LEU A 299 -9.89 -12.02 -12.95
C LEU A 299 -11.24 -12.20 -12.25
N LEU A 300 -12.01 -11.12 -12.08
CA LEU A 300 -13.36 -11.19 -11.53
C LEU A 300 -14.29 -11.98 -12.45
N LEU A 301 -14.32 -11.63 -13.75
CA LEU A 301 -15.17 -12.33 -14.73
C LEU A 301 -14.82 -13.80 -14.84
N LYS A 302 -13.52 -14.13 -14.83
CA LYS A 302 -13.04 -15.52 -14.84
C LYS A 302 -13.55 -16.28 -13.61
N LYS A 303 -13.52 -15.67 -12.42
CA LYS A 303 -14.04 -16.27 -11.19
C LYS A 303 -15.55 -16.49 -11.25
N ILE A 304 -16.31 -15.53 -11.78
CA ILE A 304 -17.78 -15.66 -11.93
C ILE A 304 -18.13 -16.78 -12.90
N LYS A 305 -17.40 -16.93 -14.01
CA LYS A 305 -17.63 -18.00 -14.99
C LYS A 305 -17.32 -19.42 -14.48
N LEU A 306 -16.53 -19.53 -13.41
CA LEU A 306 -16.12 -20.81 -12.81
C LEU A 306 -16.96 -21.19 -11.59
N ALA A 307 -17.86 -20.30 -11.13
CA ALA A 307 -18.77 -20.50 -9.99
C ALA A 307 -20.16 -20.87 -10.49
#